data_AF-A0A9X5X5J1-F1
#
_entry.id   AF-A0A9X5X5J1-F1
#
_cell.length_a   1.000
_cell.length_b   1.000
_cell.length_c   1.000
_cell.angle_alpha   90.00
_cell.angle_beta   90.00
_cell.angle_gamma   90.00
#
_symmetry.space_group_name_H-M   'P 1'
#
loop_
_entity.id
_entity.type
_entity.pdbx_description
1 polymer ?
#
loop_
_entity_poly.entity_id
_entity_poly.type
_entity_poly.pdbx_seq_one_letter_code
_entity_poly.pdbx_strand_id
1 'polypeptide(L)'
;TPDKAGRDAGELCGLGPTGVIATHDIDEIVALGADCVLYMPRACDMDEVCRLLASGANVVTTRGEFHRAASLDPAVRERVEAACESGKSSIHSTGSSPGFITEALPLALSSIQRRLDGLTIEEFADLSQRDSPGLLFDVMGFGKPPAEYDERRLSVVRDSFGPSLHMVADT
;
A
#
# COMPACT_ATOMS: atom_id res chain seq x y z
N THR A 1 8.84 0.78 -15.94
CA THR A 1 9.78 -0.02 -16.75
C THR A 1 10.22 0.83 -17.91
N PRO A 2 11.42 0.61 -18.47
CA PRO A 2 11.93 1.39 -19.60
C PRO A 2 10.94 1.43 -20.78
N ASP A 3 10.31 0.31 -21.11
CA ASP A 3 9.35 0.20 -22.22
C ASP A 3 8.07 1.04 -22.09
N LYS A 4 7.80 1.58 -20.89
CA LYS A 4 6.65 2.46 -20.64
C LYS A 4 7.03 3.95 -20.72
N ALA A 5 8.30 4.30 -20.55
CA ALA A 5 8.74 5.69 -20.56
C ALA A 5 8.52 6.32 -21.95
N GLY A 6 8.05 7.57 -21.97
CA GLY A 6 7.73 8.31 -23.18
C GLY A 6 6.41 7.92 -23.85
N ARG A 7 5.68 6.93 -23.32
CA ARG A 7 4.36 6.54 -23.83
C ARG A 7 3.24 7.28 -23.11
N ASP A 8 2.12 7.47 -23.81
CA ASP A 8 0.94 8.07 -23.21
C ASP A 8 0.25 7.12 -22.22
N ALA A 9 -0.15 7.63 -21.07
CA ALA A 9 -0.81 6.86 -20.02
C ALA A 9 -2.16 6.28 -20.46
N GLY A 10 -2.92 6.99 -21.29
CA GLY A 10 -4.17 6.51 -21.88
C GLY A 10 -3.95 5.29 -22.77
N GLU A 11 -2.95 5.35 -23.65
CA GLU A 11 -2.58 4.22 -24.50
C GLU A 11 -2.10 3.00 -23.68
N LEU A 12 -1.33 3.23 -22.61
CA LEU A 12 -0.91 2.17 -21.69
C LEU A 12 -2.10 1.49 -21.00
N CYS A 13 -3.18 2.22 -20.77
CA CYS A 13 -4.42 1.72 -20.20
C CYS A 13 -5.38 1.12 -21.24
N GLY A 14 -4.99 1.05 -22.52
CA GLY A 14 -5.86 0.55 -23.60
C GLY A 14 -6.99 1.52 -23.97
N LEU A 15 -6.83 2.81 -23.66
CA LEU A 15 -7.74 3.89 -23.99
C LEU A 15 -7.11 4.80 -25.07
N GLY A 16 -7.78 5.90 -25.42
CA GLY A 16 -7.19 6.94 -26.27
C GLY A 16 -6.16 7.81 -25.54
N PRO A 17 -5.34 8.59 -26.26
CA PRO A 17 -4.29 9.40 -25.66
C PRO A 17 -4.86 10.49 -24.75
N THR A 18 -4.20 10.72 -23.62
CA THR A 18 -4.59 11.72 -22.61
C THR A 18 -3.68 12.94 -22.59
N GLY A 19 -2.52 12.87 -23.22
CA GLY A 19 -1.45 13.86 -23.13
C GLY A 19 -0.56 13.69 -21.89
N VAL A 20 -0.85 12.71 -21.03
CA VAL A 20 -0.04 12.42 -19.84
C VAL A 20 1.05 11.42 -20.22
N ILE A 21 2.28 11.90 -20.33
CA ILE A 21 3.42 11.09 -20.74
C ILE A 21 4.01 10.38 -19.53
N ALA A 22 4.12 9.06 -19.61
CA ALA A 22 4.74 8.26 -18.57
C ALA A 22 6.26 8.51 -18.54
N THR A 23 6.80 8.68 -17.33
CA THR A 23 8.23 8.79 -17.09
C THR A 23 8.71 7.69 -16.14
N HIS A 24 10.02 7.51 -16.09
CA HIS A 24 10.71 6.68 -15.11
C HIS A 24 11.72 7.50 -14.29
N ASP A 25 11.69 8.83 -14.45
CA ASP A 25 12.53 9.76 -13.72
C ASP A 25 11.70 10.42 -12.60
N ILE A 26 12.16 10.22 -11.37
CA ILE A 26 11.55 10.78 -10.17
C ILE A 26 11.77 12.30 -10.06
N ASP A 27 12.85 12.84 -10.64
CA ASP A 27 13.08 14.29 -10.68
C ASP A 27 12.07 15.00 -11.57
N GLU A 28 11.70 14.39 -12.69
CA GLU A 28 10.60 14.88 -13.53
C GLU A 28 9.28 14.88 -12.76
N ILE A 29 9.00 13.82 -11.99
CA ILE A 29 7.77 13.72 -11.16
C ILE A 29 7.75 14.81 -10.08
N VAL A 30 8.86 15.02 -9.37
CA VAL A 30 8.97 16.05 -8.33
C VAL A 30 8.82 17.45 -8.94
N ALA A 31 9.41 17.70 -10.11
CA ALA A 31 9.33 18.99 -10.79
C ALA A 31 7.92 19.36 -11.26
N LEU A 32 7.00 18.40 -11.38
CA LEU A 32 5.59 18.68 -11.71
C LEU A 32 4.89 19.53 -10.65
N GLY A 33 5.37 19.51 -9.40
CA GLY A 33 4.72 20.22 -8.29
C GLY A 33 3.31 19.70 -8.00
N ALA A 34 3.11 18.38 -8.08
CA ALA A 34 1.81 17.76 -7.81
C ALA A 34 1.41 17.90 -6.33
N ASP A 35 0.14 18.18 -6.06
CA ASP A 35 -0.39 18.26 -4.68
C ASP A 35 -0.40 16.89 -3.98
N CYS A 36 -0.56 15.81 -4.77
CA CYS A 36 -0.66 14.45 -4.29
C CYS A 36 -0.15 13.43 -5.33
N VAL A 37 0.52 12.39 -4.85
CA VAL A 37 1.04 11.27 -5.64
C VAL A 37 0.43 9.96 -5.16
N LEU A 38 -0.14 9.20 -6.09
CA LEU A 38 -0.56 7.82 -5.86
C LEU A 38 0.65 6.88 -6.02
N TYR A 39 1.26 6.50 -4.89
CA TYR A 39 2.46 5.66 -4.88
C TYR A 39 2.08 4.18 -4.79
N MET A 40 2.06 3.48 -5.93
CA MET A 40 1.55 2.10 -6.04
C MET A 40 2.57 1.07 -6.58
N PRO A 41 3.84 1.06 -6.15
CA PRO A 41 4.80 0.09 -6.66
C PRO A 41 4.67 -1.28 -5.98
N ARG A 42 5.21 -2.30 -6.65
CA ARG A 42 5.32 -3.67 -6.12
C ARG A 42 6.23 -3.76 -4.90
N ALA A 43 7.30 -2.97 -4.86
CA ALA A 43 8.22 -2.84 -3.74
C ALA A 43 8.32 -1.37 -3.36
N CYS A 44 8.37 -1.08 -2.07
CA CYS A 44 8.53 0.28 -1.59
C CYS A 44 10.00 0.71 -1.69
N ASP A 45 10.25 1.88 -2.26
CA ASP A 45 11.52 2.57 -2.18
C ASP A 45 11.38 3.76 -1.21
N MET A 46 12.07 3.68 -0.08
CA MET A 46 11.98 4.72 0.95
C MET A 46 12.63 6.04 0.53
N ASP A 47 13.61 6.00 -0.39
CA ASP A 47 14.26 7.20 -0.90
C ASP A 47 13.31 7.96 -1.84
N GLU A 48 12.57 7.24 -2.69
CA GLU A 48 11.50 7.83 -3.52
C GLU A 48 10.42 8.47 -2.65
N VAL A 49 9.91 7.73 -1.65
CA VAL A 49 8.87 8.24 -0.74
C VAL A 49 9.34 9.51 -0.02
N CYS A 50 10.55 9.52 0.53
CA CYS A 50 11.09 10.70 1.21
C CYS A 50 11.26 11.89 0.24
N ARG A 51 11.71 11.66 -1.00
CA ARG A 51 11.85 12.73 -2.00
C ARG A 51 10.51 13.33 -2.39
N LEU A 52 9.50 12.48 -2.62
CA LEU A 52 8.14 12.93 -2.92
C LEU A 52 7.58 13.77 -1.77
N LEU A 53 7.67 13.28 -0.54
CA LEU A 53 7.17 14.00 0.64
C LEU A 53 7.90 15.32 0.85
N ALA A 54 9.24 15.34 0.76
CA ALA A 54 10.03 16.56 0.93
C ALA A 54 9.78 17.61 -0.16
N SER A 55 9.29 17.21 -1.34
CA SER A 55 8.87 18.14 -2.40
C SER A 55 7.60 18.93 -2.06
N GLY A 56 6.85 18.49 -1.04
CA GLY A 56 5.56 19.05 -0.63
C GLY A 56 4.35 18.29 -1.15
N ALA A 57 4.55 17.28 -2.00
CA ALA A 57 3.48 16.38 -2.44
C ALA A 57 3.01 15.49 -1.29
N ASN A 58 1.69 15.36 -1.12
CA ASN A 58 1.12 14.31 -0.27
C ASN A 58 1.25 12.95 -0.97
N VAL A 59 1.35 11.87 -0.21
CA VAL A 59 1.44 10.51 -0.76
C VAL A 59 0.27 9.67 -0.29
N VAL A 60 -0.46 9.07 -1.22
CA VAL A 60 -1.45 8.03 -0.92
C VAL A 60 -0.97 6.71 -1.51
N THR A 61 -1.05 5.63 -0.75
CA THR A 61 -0.44 4.35 -1.13
C THR A 61 -1.24 3.14 -0.64
N THR A 62 -1.00 1.99 -1.25
CA THR A 62 -1.42 0.67 -0.74
C THR A 62 -0.25 -0.09 -0.09
N ARG A 63 0.86 0.60 0.20
CA ARG A 63 2.03 0.05 0.90
C ARG A 63 1.70 -0.16 2.38
N GLY A 64 1.50 -1.43 2.75
CA GLY A 64 1.01 -1.79 4.07
C GLY A 64 1.92 -1.38 5.24
N GLU A 65 3.19 -1.11 4.96
CA GLU A 65 4.19 -0.61 5.92
C GLU A 65 3.75 0.70 6.59
N PHE A 66 2.93 1.51 5.92
CA PHE A 66 2.50 2.81 6.42
C PHE A 66 1.12 2.81 7.10
N HIS A 67 0.44 1.67 7.27
CA HIS A 67 -0.82 1.62 8.06
C HIS A 67 -0.60 1.95 9.53
N ARG A 68 0.60 1.70 10.05
CA ARG A 68 0.96 2.01 11.43
C ARG A 68 2.41 2.46 11.49
N ALA A 69 2.62 3.77 11.67
CA ALA A 69 3.96 4.36 11.75
C ALA A 69 4.85 3.70 12.82
N ALA A 70 4.27 3.27 13.96
CA ALA A 70 4.99 2.57 15.02
C ALA A 70 5.51 1.17 14.64
N SER A 71 5.05 0.60 13.53
CA SER A 71 5.52 -0.67 12.99
C SER A 71 6.71 -0.54 12.03
N LEU A 72 7.06 0.68 11.61
CA LEU A 72 8.25 0.93 10.81
C LEU A 72 9.52 0.80 11.65
N ASP A 73 10.63 0.46 10.99
CA ASP A 73 11.96 0.64 11.58
C ASP A 73 12.11 2.09 12.07
N PRO A 74 12.58 2.34 13.31
CA PRO A 74 12.64 3.69 13.86
C PRO A 74 13.43 4.69 13.01
N ALA A 75 14.53 4.27 12.36
CA ALA A 75 15.32 5.15 11.51
C ALA A 75 14.59 5.45 10.19
N VAL A 76 13.87 4.46 9.63
CA VAL A 76 13.01 4.69 8.46
C VAL A 76 11.88 5.65 8.80
N ARG A 77 11.23 5.46 9.95
CA ARG A 77 10.17 6.34 10.44
C ARG A 77 10.64 7.78 10.58
N GLU A 78 11.77 8.00 11.25
CA GLU A 78 12.34 9.34 11.45
C GLU A 78 12.61 10.04 10.11
N ARG A 79 13.14 9.32 9.12
CA ARG A 79 13.38 9.87 7.77
C ARG A 79 12.09 10.30 7.08
N VAL A 80 11.04 9.49 7.17
CA VAL A 80 9.74 9.78 6.56
C VAL A 80 9.06 10.96 7.26
N GLU A 81 9.08 10.99 8.60
CA GLU A 81 8.52 12.10 9.39
C GLU A 81 9.25 13.41 9.09
N ALA A 82 10.59 13.40 9.02
CA ALA A 82 11.38 14.57 8.65
C ALA A 82 11.09 15.06 7.22
N ALA A 83 10.85 14.15 6.28
CA ALA A 83 10.45 14.51 4.92
C ALA A 83 9.05 15.17 4.88
N CYS A 84 8.08 14.60 5.61
CA CYS A 84 6.75 15.20 5.79
C CYS A 84 6.85 16.61 6.39
N GLU A 85 7.65 16.80 7.45
CA GLU A 85 7.84 18.10 8.09
C GLU A 85 8.47 19.12 7.12
N SER A 86 9.53 18.73 6.40
CA SER A 86 10.21 19.63 5.46
C SER A 86 9.31 20.03 4.30
N GLY A 87 8.52 19.11 3.76
CA GLY A 87 7.62 19.37 2.64
C GLY A 87 6.28 19.98 3.07
N LYS A 88 5.96 19.95 4.37
CA LYS A 88 4.60 20.20 4.89
C LYS A 88 3.57 19.30 4.23
N SER A 89 3.93 18.03 4.07
CA SER A 89 3.16 17.00 3.39
C SER A 89 2.76 15.88 4.34
N SER A 90 2.00 14.92 3.83
CA SER A 90 1.54 13.77 4.59
C SER A 90 1.59 12.49 3.75
N ILE A 91 1.68 11.34 4.42
CA ILE A 91 1.52 10.03 3.81
C ILE A 91 0.34 9.29 4.43
N HIS A 92 -0.48 8.65 3.59
CA HIS A 92 -1.61 7.85 4.01
C HIS A 92 -1.63 6.50 3.27
N SER A 93 -1.57 5.39 4.02
CA SER A 93 -1.82 4.06 3.47
C SER A 93 -3.27 3.67 3.62
N THR A 94 -3.85 3.16 2.54
CA THR A 94 -5.20 2.61 2.53
C THR A 94 -5.36 1.57 1.42
N GLY A 95 -6.51 0.93 1.37
CA GLY A 95 -6.82 -0.15 0.43
C GLY A 95 -8.17 -0.76 0.76
N SER A 96 -8.64 -1.71 -0.06
CA SER A 96 -9.84 -2.48 0.29
C SER A 96 -9.57 -3.34 1.53
N SER A 97 -8.45 -4.06 1.51
CA SER A 97 -7.94 -4.87 2.60
C SER A 97 -6.47 -5.18 2.31
N PRO A 98 -5.52 -4.74 3.14
CA PRO A 98 -5.70 -3.94 4.36
C PRO A 98 -6.16 -2.49 4.10
N GLY A 99 -6.83 -1.86 5.07
CA GLY A 99 -7.28 -0.45 5.02
C GLY A 99 -8.77 -0.28 5.32
N PHE A 100 -9.65 -0.48 4.35
CA PHE A 100 -11.08 -0.26 4.56
C PHE A 100 -11.69 -1.33 5.46
N ILE A 101 -11.60 -2.60 5.06
CA ILE A 101 -12.19 -3.73 5.79
C ILE A 101 -11.47 -4.01 7.10
N THR A 102 -10.16 -3.79 7.16
CA THR A 102 -9.34 -4.11 8.33
C THR A 102 -9.09 -2.93 9.25
N GLU A 103 -9.51 -1.71 8.86
CA GLU A 103 -9.26 -0.49 9.62
C GLU A 103 -10.49 0.44 9.66
N ALA A 104 -10.89 1.06 8.56
CA ALA A 104 -11.90 2.12 8.58
C ALA A 104 -13.28 1.62 9.04
N LEU A 105 -13.71 0.46 8.53
CA LEU A 105 -15.00 -0.14 8.87
C LEU A 105 -15.03 -0.64 10.32
N PRO A 106 -14.04 -1.42 10.82
CA PRO A 106 -13.96 -1.79 12.23
C PRO A 106 -14.00 -0.61 13.20
N LEU A 107 -13.30 0.49 12.90
CA LEU A 107 -13.29 1.68 13.75
C LEU A 107 -14.68 2.31 13.84
N ALA A 108 -15.36 2.50 12.70
CA ALA A 108 -16.71 3.06 12.65
C ALA A 108 -17.74 2.17 13.38
N LEU A 109 -17.64 0.85 13.24
CA LEU A 109 -18.52 -0.09 13.93
C LEU A 109 -18.27 -0.13 15.44
N SER A 110 -17.01 0.05 15.85
CA SER A 110 -16.61 0.04 17.26
C SER A 110 -17.00 1.31 18.00
N SER A 111 -17.06 2.46 17.31
CA SER A 111 -17.37 3.76 17.93
C SER A 111 -18.77 3.85 18.55
N ILE A 112 -19.69 2.95 18.16
CA ILE A 112 -21.06 2.87 18.70
C ILE A 112 -21.23 1.75 19.73
N GLN A 113 -20.16 1.02 20.07
CA GLN A 113 -20.20 -0.04 21.08
C GLN A 113 -19.81 0.50 22.46
N ARG A 114 -20.44 -0.02 23.52
CA ARG A 114 -20.01 0.26 24.91
C ARG A 114 -18.81 -0.58 25.34
N ARG A 115 -18.61 -1.73 24.70
CA ARG A 115 -17.56 -2.72 24.97
C ARG A 115 -17.39 -3.60 23.74
N LEU A 116 -16.15 -3.85 23.33
CA LEU A 116 -15.79 -4.77 22.25
C LEU A 116 -15.04 -5.96 22.85
N ASP A 117 -15.66 -7.15 22.84
CA ASP A 117 -15.03 -8.39 23.34
C ASP A 117 -14.32 -9.18 22.23
N GLY A 118 -14.67 -8.94 20.97
CA GLY A 118 -14.06 -9.61 19.83
C GLY A 118 -14.49 -8.99 18.50
N LEU A 119 -13.54 -8.94 17.56
CA LEU A 119 -13.75 -8.54 16.18
C LEU A 119 -13.34 -9.72 15.29
N THR A 120 -14.26 -10.18 14.43
CA THR A 120 -13.98 -11.22 13.44
C THR A 120 -14.19 -10.64 12.06
N ILE A 121 -13.21 -10.82 11.18
CA ILE A 121 -13.23 -10.39 9.79
C ILE A 121 -13.08 -11.65 8.94
N GLU A 122 -14.05 -11.90 8.06
CA GLU A 122 -14.03 -13.00 7.09
C GLU A 122 -14.06 -12.42 5.68
N GLU A 123 -13.01 -12.69 4.89
CA GLU A 123 -12.88 -12.19 3.53
C GLU A 123 -12.85 -13.33 2.52
N PHE A 124 -13.67 -13.21 1.48
CA PHE A 124 -13.75 -14.16 0.38
C PHE A 124 -13.62 -13.42 -0.94
N ALA A 125 -12.82 -13.96 -1.86
CA ALA A 125 -12.62 -13.38 -3.19
C ALA A 125 -12.62 -14.46 -4.27
N ASP A 126 -13.24 -14.16 -5.40
CA ASP A 126 -13.04 -14.93 -6.63
C ASP A 126 -11.68 -14.54 -7.23
N LEU A 127 -10.81 -15.53 -7.38
CA LEU A 127 -9.44 -15.36 -7.86
C LEU A 127 -9.26 -15.87 -9.29
N SER A 128 -10.33 -16.29 -9.97
CA SER A 128 -10.29 -16.89 -11.31
C SER A 128 -9.72 -15.97 -12.40
N GLN A 129 -9.88 -14.65 -12.24
CA GLN A 129 -9.39 -13.63 -13.18
C GLN A 129 -8.20 -12.83 -12.64
N ARG A 130 -7.58 -13.27 -11.54
CA ARG A 130 -6.50 -12.52 -10.89
C ARG A 130 -5.18 -12.71 -11.62
N ASP A 131 -4.70 -11.65 -12.28
CA ASP A 131 -3.38 -11.64 -12.93
C ASP A 131 -2.23 -11.43 -11.92
N SER A 132 -2.06 -12.41 -11.02
CA SER A 132 -0.95 -12.42 -10.06
C SER A 132 -0.46 -13.84 -9.78
N PRO A 133 0.24 -14.48 -10.73
CA PRO A 133 0.68 -15.88 -10.61
C PRO A 133 1.49 -16.17 -9.34
N GLY A 134 2.41 -15.27 -8.96
CA GLY A 134 3.22 -15.45 -7.76
C GLY A 134 2.38 -15.48 -6.47
N LEU A 135 1.34 -14.65 -6.37
CA LEU A 135 0.46 -14.69 -5.21
C LEU A 135 -0.43 -15.93 -5.21
N LEU A 136 -0.99 -16.30 -6.37
CA LEU A 136 -1.87 -17.47 -6.47
C LEU A 136 -1.12 -18.79 -6.23
N PHE A 137 0.05 -18.96 -6.84
CA PHE A 137 0.75 -20.24 -6.84
C PHE A 137 1.83 -20.32 -5.77
N ASP A 138 2.56 -19.23 -5.47
CA ASP A 138 3.71 -19.29 -4.55
C ASP A 138 3.37 -18.91 -3.12
N VAL A 139 2.39 -18.03 -2.93
CA VAL A 139 1.92 -17.62 -1.59
C VAL A 139 0.71 -18.47 -1.18
N MET A 140 -0.39 -18.42 -1.95
CA MET A 140 -1.62 -19.14 -1.62
C MET A 140 -1.50 -20.65 -1.88
N GLY A 141 -0.71 -21.06 -2.87
CA GLY A 141 -0.43 -22.46 -3.16
C GLY A 141 -1.48 -23.16 -4.03
N PHE A 142 -2.31 -22.42 -4.77
CA PHE A 142 -3.27 -23.04 -5.68
C PHE A 142 -2.57 -23.95 -6.70
N GLY A 143 -3.19 -25.08 -7.01
CA GLY A 143 -2.67 -26.05 -7.97
C GLY A 143 -1.44 -26.86 -7.51
N LYS A 144 -0.87 -26.58 -6.32
CA LYS A 144 0.22 -27.39 -5.75
C LYS A 144 -0.33 -28.63 -5.03
N PRO A 145 0.43 -29.76 -4.99
CA PRO A 145 0.04 -30.92 -4.20
C PRO A 145 -0.12 -30.57 -2.72
N PRO A 146 -0.96 -31.29 -1.97
CA PRO A 146 -1.00 -31.18 -0.52
C PRO A 146 0.40 -31.36 0.08
N ALA A 147 0.76 -30.46 0.99
CA ALA A 147 2.04 -30.47 1.69
C ALA A 147 1.84 -30.04 3.15
N GLU A 148 2.86 -30.27 3.98
CA GLU A 148 2.88 -29.71 5.33
C GLU A 148 2.80 -28.18 5.30
N TYR A 149 2.24 -27.61 6.36
CA TYR A 149 2.04 -26.17 6.45
C TYR A 149 3.39 -25.44 6.50
N ASP A 150 3.61 -24.52 5.56
CA ASP A 150 4.78 -23.63 5.52
C ASP A 150 4.52 -22.40 6.40
N GLU A 151 5.29 -22.24 7.49
CA GLU A 151 5.19 -21.09 8.41
C GLU A 151 5.39 -19.74 7.71
N ARG A 152 6.08 -19.70 6.56
CA ARG A 152 6.22 -18.48 5.76
C ARG A 152 4.87 -17.94 5.28
N ARG A 153 3.85 -18.78 5.13
CA ARG A 153 2.49 -18.31 4.81
C ARG A 153 1.91 -17.49 5.96
N LEU A 154 2.18 -17.91 7.20
CA LEU A 154 1.77 -17.16 8.39
C LEU A 154 2.47 -15.80 8.46
N SER A 155 3.78 -15.76 8.17
CA SER A 155 4.53 -14.50 8.19
C SER A 155 3.98 -13.51 7.17
N VAL A 156 3.70 -13.95 5.94
CA VAL A 156 3.11 -13.08 4.90
C VAL A 156 1.78 -12.47 5.35
N VAL A 157 0.91 -13.27 5.99
CA VAL A 157 -0.37 -12.76 6.51
C VAL A 157 -0.14 -11.78 7.67
N ARG A 158 0.77 -12.10 8.61
CA ARG A 158 1.11 -11.19 9.71
C ARG A 158 1.67 -9.86 9.21
N ASP A 159 2.56 -9.90 8.24
CA ASP A 159 3.19 -8.69 7.70
C ASP A 159 2.20 -7.86 6.88
N SER A 160 1.29 -8.52 6.16
CA SER A 160 0.28 -7.83 5.34
C SER A 160 -0.82 -7.18 6.20
N PHE A 161 -1.40 -7.92 7.14
CA PHE A 161 -2.59 -7.48 7.89
C PHE A 161 -2.25 -6.87 9.25
N GLY A 162 -1.15 -7.31 9.86
CA GLY A 162 -0.74 -6.95 11.22
C GLY A 162 -0.72 -5.44 11.45
N PRO A 163 -0.08 -4.62 10.60
CA PRO A 163 -0.05 -3.17 10.79
C PRO A 163 -1.46 -2.54 10.93
N SER A 164 -2.39 -2.87 10.04
CA SER A 164 -3.76 -2.33 10.09
C SER A 164 -4.54 -2.81 11.32
N LEU A 165 -4.41 -4.09 11.68
CA LEU A 165 -5.10 -4.66 12.85
C LEU A 165 -4.52 -4.13 14.16
N HIS A 166 -3.21 -3.91 14.23
CA HIS A 166 -2.57 -3.27 15.37
C HIS A 166 -2.99 -1.82 15.51
N MET A 167 -3.19 -1.11 14.40
CA MET A 167 -3.71 0.26 14.44
C MET A 167 -5.12 0.28 15.04
N VAL A 168 -6.02 -0.62 14.61
CA VAL A 168 -7.36 -0.76 15.22
C VAL A 168 -7.28 -1.13 16.71
N ALA A 169 -6.28 -1.90 17.13
CA ALA A 169 -6.10 -2.26 18.53
C ALA A 169 -5.56 -1.12 19.42
N ASP A 170 -4.92 -0.09 18.81
CA ASP A 170 -4.38 1.06 19.54
C ASP A 170 -5.46 2.12 19.85
N THR A 171 -6.65 2.04 19.22
CA THR A 171 -7.78 2.97 19.42
C THR A 171 -8.69 2.56 20.57
#